data_AF-A0A9D7BMF9-F1
#
_entry.id   AF-A0A9D7BMF9-F1
#
_cell.length_a   1.000
_cell.length_b   1.000
_cell.length_c   1.000
_cell.angle_alpha   90.00
_cell.angle_beta   90.00
_cell.angle_gamma   90.00
#
_symmetry.space_group_name_H-M   'P 1'
#
loop_
_entity.id
_entity.type
_entity.pdbx_description
1 polymer ?
#
loop_
_entity_poly.entity_id
_entity_poly.type
_entity_poly.pdbx_seq_one_letter_code
_entity_poly.pdbx_strand_id
1 'polypeptide(L)'
;MTGTIKEEKSLKNIMPYCRVAKQVITPENISDASMVHHIYRIRTTQRDKFRLHLENKGIQTLIHYPIPPHLQKAYEHLPFGKGAFPIAE
;
A
#
# COMPACT_ATOMS: atom_id res chain seq x y z
N MET A 1 23.36 7.27 31.29
CA MET A 1 21.89 7.10 31.21
C MET A 1 21.44 7.63 29.85
N THR A 2 21.72 6.94 28.74
CA THR A 2 20.86 5.92 28.10
C THR A 2 19.38 6.33 28.07
N GLY A 3 19.04 7.23 27.16
CA GLY A 3 17.66 7.45 26.72
C GLY A 3 17.40 6.69 25.42
N THR A 4 17.40 5.36 25.47
CA THR A 4 17.01 4.51 24.34
C THR A 4 15.49 4.58 24.22
N ILE A 5 15.00 5.57 23.47
CA ILE A 5 13.58 5.82 23.24
C ILE A 5 13.03 4.65 22.41
N LYS A 6 12.13 3.85 22.99
CA LYS A 6 10.87 3.29 22.45
C LYS A 6 10.72 2.85 20.96
N GLU A 7 11.76 2.76 20.14
CA GLU A 7 11.65 2.38 18.72
C GLU A 7 11.48 0.86 18.53
N GLU A 8 12.05 0.06 19.43
CA GLU A 8 12.05 -1.41 19.31
C GLU A 8 10.66 -2.06 19.39
N LYS A 9 9.69 -1.43 20.06
CA LYS A 9 8.34 -2.02 20.21
C LYS A 9 7.48 -1.90 18.95
N SER A 10 7.74 -0.92 18.09
CA SER A 10 6.96 -0.72 16.86
C SER A 10 7.37 -1.72 15.77
N LEU A 11 8.68 -1.96 15.62
CA LEU A 11 9.23 -2.80 14.56
C LEU A 11 8.86 -4.30 14.71
N LYS A 12 8.75 -4.80 15.95
CA LYS A 12 8.39 -6.21 16.23
C LYS A 12 6.97 -6.58 15.76
N ASN A 13 6.05 -5.62 15.66
CA ASN A 13 4.67 -5.87 15.23
C ASN A 13 4.49 -5.85 13.70
N ILE A 14 5.46 -5.34 12.94
CA ILE A 14 5.39 -5.23 11.48
C ILE A 14 6.03 -6.45 10.80
N MET A 15 7.07 -7.03 11.42
CA MET A 15 7.75 -8.22 10.90
C MET A 15 6.86 -9.44 10.55
N PRO A 16 5.76 -9.77 11.25
CA PRO A 16 4.93 -10.92 10.87
C PRO A 16 4.21 -10.75 9.52
N TYR A 17 4.06 -9.52 9.00
CA TYR A 17 3.46 -9.28 7.68
C TYR A 17 4.40 -9.55 6.51
N CYS A 18 5.67 -9.92 6.74
CA CYS A 18 6.60 -10.22 5.64
C CYS A 18 6.39 -11.60 5.01
N ARG A 19 5.52 -12.45 5.58
CA ARG A 19 5.20 -13.77 5.03
C ARG A 19 3.81 -13.77 4.41
N VAL A 20 3.68 -13.17 3.23
CA VAL A 20 2.39 -13.01 2.55
C VAL A 20 2.34 -13.85 1.27
N ALA A 21 1.14 -14.36 0.99
CA ALA A 21 0.82 -15.32 -0.05
C ALA A 21 1.42 -14.98 -1.43
N LYS A 22 1.86 -16.01 -2.18
CA LYS A 22 2.40 -15.93 -3.55
C LYS A 22 1.51 -15.23 -4.60
N GLN A 23 0.30 -14.84 -4.23
CA GLN A 23 -0.76 -14.32 -5.11
C GLN A 23 -0.85 -12.78 -5.10
N VAL A 24 -0.08 -12.10 -4.26
CA VAL A 24 -0.02 -10.63 -4.15
C VAL A 24 1.42 -10.15 -4.12
N ILE A 25 1.64 -8.92 -4.57
CA ILE A 25 2.93 -8.22 -4.47
C ILE A 25 2.88 -7.32 -3.25
N THR A 26 3.82 -7.48 -2.32
CA THR A 26 3.94 -6.67 -1.09
C THR A 26 4.81 -5.44 -1.30
N PRO A 27 4.82 -4.48 -0.37
CA PRO A 27 5.81 -3.42 -0.37
C PRO A 27 7.22 -4.01 -0.27
N GLU A 28 8.16 -3.41 -0.98
CA GLU A 28 9.58 -3.73 -0.82
C GLU A 28 10.08 -3.14 0.50
N ASN A 29 10.85 -3.94 1.25
CA ASN A 29 11.61 -3.44 2.39
C ASN A 29 12.90 -2.83 1.86
N ILE A 30 13.08 -1.52 2.10
CA ILE A 30 14.31 -0.82 1.76
C ILE A 30 15.27 -1.02 2.93
N SER A 31 16.43 -1.64 2.69
CA SER A 31 17.37 -2.09 3.74
C SER A 31 17.83 -0.98 4.68
N ASP A 32 17.90 0.25 4.17
CA ASP A 32 18.52 1.38 4.87
C ASP A 32 17.49 2.38 5.39
N ALA A 33 16.21 1.99 5.45
CA ALA A 33 15.13 2.84 5.94
C ALA A 33 14.19 2.08 6.89
N SER A 34 13.85 2.72 8.01
CA SER A 34 12.76 2.25 8.87
C SER A 34 11.41 2.64 8.25
N MET A 35 10.64 1.63 7.86
CA MET A 35 9.30 1.84 7.31
C MET A 35 8.26 1.77 8.43
N VAL A 36 7.57 2.87 8.69
CA VAL A 36 6.48 2.92 9.70
C VAL A 36 5.15 2.33 9.18
N HIS A 37 5.07 2.06 7.88
CA HIS A 37 3.90 1.48 7.19
C HIS A 37 2.55 2.10 7.62
N HIS A 38 2.38 3.42 7.48
CA HIS A 38 1.09 4.09 7.71
C HIS A 38 -0.08 3.35 7.03
N ILE A 39 0.16 2.82 5.83
CA ILE A 39 -0.70 1.85 5.15
C ILE A 39 0.18 0.71 4.63
N TYR A 40 -0.22 -0.53 4.89
CA TYR A 40 0.42 -1.70 4.28
C TYR A 40 -0.23 -1.99 2.91
N ARG A 41 0.37 -1.45 1.84
CA ARG A 41 -0.16 -1.55 0.48
C ARG A 41 0.23 -2.88 -0.20
N ILE A 42 -0.71 -3.55 -0.85
CA ILE A 42 -0.46 -4.73 -1.67
C ILE A 42 -0.97 -4.50 -3.09
N ARG A 43 -0.34 -5.14 -4.08
CA ARG A 43 -0.79 -5.10 -5.48
C ARG A 43 -1.22 -6.48 -5.94
N THR A 44 -2.30 -6.53 -6.72
CA THR A 44 -2.81 -7.77 -7.34
C THR A 44 -3.57 -7.41 -8.61
N THR A 45 -3.54 -8.31 -9.60
CA THR A 45 -4.32 -8.18 -10.84
C THR A 45 -5.82 -8.43 -10.61
N GLN A 46 -6.21 -8.98 -9.45
CA GLN A 46 -7.59 -9.34 -9.11
C GLN A 46 -8.13 -8.53 -7.93
N ARG A 47 -7.88 -7.21 -7.91
CA ARG A 47 -8.14 -6.31 -6.77
C ARG A 47 -9.54 -6.47 -6.16
N ASP A 48 -10.59 -6.35 -6.96
CA ASP A 48 -11.98 -6.38 -6.45
C ASP A 48 -12.37 -7.76 -5.93
N LYS A 49 -11.98 -8.84 -6.63
CA LYS A 49 -12.21 -10.22 -6.18
C LYS A 49 -11.48 -10.50 -4.86
N PHE A 50 -10.24 -10.03 -4.74
CA PHE A 50 -9.44 -10.21 -3.54
C PHE A 50 -10.01 -9.43 -2.35
N ARG A 51 -10.43 -8.18 -2.58
CA ARG A 51 -11.12 -7.37 -1.60
C ARG A 51 -12.37 -8.08 -1.07
N LEU A 52 -13.24 -8.57 -1.96
CA LEU A 52 -14.46 -9.27 -1.59
C LEU A 52 -14.17 -10.57 -0.83
N HIS A 53 -13.13 -11.33 -1.24
CA HIS A 53 -12.71 -12.53 -0.53
C HIS A 53 -12.30 -12.26 0.92
N LEU A 54 -11.55 -11.17 1.15
CA LEU A 54 -11.15 -10.74 2.49
C LEU A 54 -12.35 -10.24 3.30
N GLU A 55 -13.23 -9.46 2.68
CA GLU A 55 -14.46 -8.96 3.30
C GLU A 55 -15.36 -10.11 3.78
N ASN A 56 -15.55 -11.15 2.97
CA ASN A 56 -16.28 -12.37 3.33
C ASN A 56 -15.65 -13.16 4.49
N LYS A 57 -14.37 -12.90 4.81
CA LYS A 57 -13.64 -13.46 5.95
C LYS A 57 -13.57 -12.49 7.14
N GLY A 58 -14.31 -11.38 7.09
CA GLY A 58 -14.32 -10.36 8.14
C GLY A 58 -13.11 -9.44 8.14
N ILE A 59 -12.30 -9.44 7.07
CA ILE A 59 -11.09 -8.61 6.94
C ILE A 59 -11.43 -7.39 6.06
N GLN A 60 -11.50 -6.22 6.68
CA GLN A 60 -11.71 -4.97 5.96
C GLN A 60 -10.43 -4.48 5.27
N THR A 61 -10.60 -3.81 4.13
CA THR A 61 -9.50 -3.24 3.35
C THR A 61 -9.90 -1.88 2.77
N LEU A 62 -8.91 -1.09 2.38
CA LEU A 62 -9.07 0.23 1.78
C LEU A 62 -8.37 0.30 0.42
N ILE A 63 -8.95 1.03 -0.53
CA ILE A 63 -8.31 1.37 -1.80
C ILE A 63 -7.75 2.80 -1.70
N HIS A 64 -6.43 2.91 -1.82
CA HIS A 64 -5.71 4.18 -1.73
C HIS A 64 -4.69 4.28 -2.88
N TYR A 65 -5.01 4.91 -4.01
CA TYR A 65 -6.25 5.62 -4.37
C TYR A 65 -6.96 4.95 -5.57
N PRO A 66 -8.27 5.15 -5.76
CA PRO A 66 -9.00 4.54 -6.88
C PRO A 66 -8.80 5.24 -8.23
N ILE A 67 -8.47 6.54 -8.21
CA ILE A 67 -8.27 7.37 -9.42
C ILE A 67 -6.97 8.16 -9.21
N PRO A 68 -5.98 8.03 -10.11
CA PRO A 68 -4.72 8.75 -9.98
C PRO A 68 -4.91 10.26 -10.18
N PRO A 69 -4.01 11.10 -9.65
CA PRO A 69 -4.16 12.55 -9.67
C PRO A 69 -4.43 13.15 -11.06
N HIS A 70 -3.70 12.73 -12.09
CA HIS A 70 -3.86 13.28 -13.44
C HIS A 70 -5.20 12.95 -14.11
N LEU A 71 -5.98 12.02 -13.57
CA LEU A 71 -7.32 11.68 -14.04
C LEU A 71 -8.43 12.26 -13.14
N GLN A 72 -8.09 13.01 -12.09
CA GLN A 72 -9.07 13.70 -11.27
C GLN A 72 -9.55 14.97 -11.97
N LYS A 73 -10.84 15.29 -11.82
CA LYS A 73 -11.47 16.46 -12.44
C LYS A 73 -10.74 17.78 -12.16
N ALA A 74 -10.17 17.92 -10.96
CA ALA A 74 -9.42 19.09 -10.54
C ALA A 74 -8.21 19.41 -11.45
N TYR A 75 -7.68 18.40 -12.16
CA TYR A 75 -6.51 18.52 -13.01
C TYR A 75 -6.82 18.44 -14.51
N GLU A 76 -8.10 18.46 -14.93
CA GLU A 76 -8.50 18.39 -16.36
C GLU A 76 -7.92 19.52 -17.21
N HIS A 77 -7.55 20.64 -16.60
CA HIS A 77 -6.92 21.78 -17.28
C HIS A 77 -5.44 21.55 -17.62
N LEU A 78 -4.82 20.47 -17.12
CA LEU A 78 -3.44 20.10 -17.43
C LEU A 78 -3.39 19.18 -18.65
N PRO A 79 -2.29 19.18 -19.43
CA PRO A 79 -2.17 18.40 -20.67
C PRO A 79 -1.85 16.91 -20.42
N PHE A 80 -2.40 16.32 -19.35
CA PHE A 80 -2.15 14.94 -18.96
C PHE A 80 -3.44 14.14 -19.06
N GLY A 81 -3.50 13.23 -20.03
CA GLY A 81 -4.60 12.28 -20.19
C GLY A 81 -4.23 10.88 -19.73
N LYS A 82 -5.18 9.96 -19.94
CA LYS A 82 -4.94 8.52 -19.77
C LYS A 82 -3.76 8.06 -20.63
N GLY A 83 -2.90 7.22 -20.08
CA GLY A 83 -1.65 6.75 -20.69
C GLY A 83 -0.44 7.64 -20.41
N ALA A 84 -0.61 8.85 -19.87
CA ALA A 84 0.53 9.72 -19.53
C ALA A 84 1.39 9.15 -18.41
N PHE A 85 0.79 8.42 -17.46
CA PHE A 85 1.48 7.82 -16.33
C PHE A 85 1.04 6.37 -16.08
N PRO A 86 1.53 5.39 -16.87
CA PRO A 86 1.05 4.00 -16.83
C PRO A 86 1.25 3.27 -15.48
N ILE A 87 2.20 3.71 -14.65
CA ILE A 87 2.44 3.11 -13.33
C ILE A 87 1.38 3.57 -12.31
N ALA A 88 0.79 4.75 -12.50
CA ALA A 88 -0.20 5.31 -11.59
C ALA A 88 -1.65 4.92 -11.95
N GLU A 89 -1.90 4.45 -13.18
CA GLU A 89 -3.21 4.01 -13.69
C GLU A 89 -3.53 2.55 -13.37
#